data_AF-A0A553PLA8-F1
#
_entry.id   AF-A0A553PLA8-F1
#
_cell.length_a   1.000
_cell.length_b   1.000
_cell.length_c   1.000
_cell.angle_alpha   90.00
_cell.angle_beta   90.00
_cell.angle_gamma   90.00
#
_symmetry.space_group_name_H-M   'P 1'
#
loop_
_entity.id
_entity.type
_entity.pdbx_description
1 polymer ?
#
loop_
_entity_poly.entity_id
_entity_poly.type
_entity_poly.pdbx_seq_one_letter_code
_entity_poly.pdbx_strand_id
1 'polypeptide(L)'
;MRISADVLVSNRALCTHNIKGKVKPVRSSISIGKKSVTGSAKESEIFILVCTAQNRGGTKYEVRKNVQGVFTKFAHEGKATIRLIEPQLDICIQKADVVPLKAFLNVLGKVMAGRDVSQLSLSAMNPASAAQVTKPVTVLNIKDKRDYPMTSNFPSSLEILKAPDLNLNKIDSRIFKLKHLTTLDLASNSIKEIPPQIRDLKLRSIILSENRLTELPVAMFTFGSNLVGSLVNLSLAKNGIKRLPEQICYCSQLHSLNMNDNQLTRLPIRLGTVQSLQVLKAANNQLKYLPGTMLYKQLDSLDIAGNSFETFNRLPQILVLRKRGDSLIDHCLRTIDRSEIDIENEILPKTLIDTWRSRVKCACGKWCFIRRLAVHVCLRVSKIAQTISVPNDVISFELILCSQDCITKFTSNLFSL
;
A
#
# COMPACT_ATOMS: atom_id res chain seq x y z
N MET A 1 -17.48 -28.62 -9.02
CA MET A 1 -16.29 -27.72 -9.03
C MET A 1 -16.62 -26.49 -9.86
N ARG A 2 -16.13 -25.30 -9.50
CA ARG A 2 -16.41 -24.03 -10.19
C ARG A 2 -15.14 -23.19 -10.34
N ILE A 3 -14.97 -22.53 -11.48
CA ILE A 3 -13.89 -21.61 -11.81
C ILE A 3 -14.43 -20.32 -12.43
N SER A 4 -13.64 -19.25 -12.41
CA SER A 4 -13.96 -17.97 -13.05
C SER A 4 -12.95 -17.68 -14.15
N ALA A 5 -13.43 -17.34 -15.35
CA ALA A 5 -12.58 -17.14 -16.53
C ALA A 5 -13.26 -16.21 -17.55
N ASP A 6 -12.51 -15.71 -18.52
CA ASP A 6 -13.11 -15.10 -19.72
C ASP A 6 -13.48 -16.24 -20.68
N VAL A 7 -14.75 -16.31 -21.09
CA VAL A 7 -15.29 -17.42 -21.87
C VAL A 7 -15.92 -16.90 -23.15
N LEU A 8 -15.59 -17.55 -24.26
CA LEU A 8 -16.21 -17.36 -25.55
C LEU A 8 -16.84 -18.69 -25.97
N VAL A 9 -18.15 -18.69 -26.19
CA VAL A 9 -18.85 -19.84 -26.78
C VAL A 9 -19.02 -19.57 -28.27
N SER A 10 -18.28 -20.30 -29.10
CA SER A 10 -18.26 -20.12 -30.55
C SER A 10 -19.07 -21.21 -31.24
N ASN A 11 -20.03 -20.83 -32.08
CA ASN A 11 -20.81 -21.79 -32.86
C ASN A 11 -20.09 -22.13 -34.17
N ARG A 12 -19.69 -23.40 -34.32
CA ARG A 12 -18.97 -23.88 -35.50
C ARG A 12 -19.85 -23.93 -36.75
N ALA A 13 -21.16 -24.14 -36.60
CA ALA A 13 -22.11 -24.14 -37.71
C ALA A 13 -22.35 -22.73 -38.30
N LEU A 14 -22.11 -21.66 -37.54
CA LEU A 14 -22.21 -20.28 -38.07
C LEU A 14 -20.92 -19.83 -38.77
N CYS A 15 -19.78 -20.39 -38.39
CA CYS A 15 -18.49 -20.11 -39.03
C CYS A 15 -18.43 -20.60 -40.49
N THR A 16 -19.13 -21.67 -40.83
CA THR A 16 -19.23 -22.18 -42.22
C THR A 16 -20.05 -21.28 -43.14
N HIS A 17 -20.88 -20.39 -42.58
CA HIS A 17 -21.74 -19.46 -43.33
C HIS A 17 -21.16 -18.03 -43.42
N ASN A 18 -19.89 -17.83 -43.06
CA ASN A 18 -19.19 -16.53 -43.08
C ASN A 18 -19.81 -15.41 -42.21
N ILE A 19 -20.76 -15.73 -41.33
CA ILE A 19 -21.36 -14.79 -40.38
C ILE A 19 -20.43 -14.67 -39.15
N LYS A 20 -19.31 -13.96 -39.28
CA LYS A 20 -18.42 -13.65 -38.14
C LYS A 20 -18.97 -12.45 -37.37
N GLY A 21 -19.92 -12.70 -36.46
CA GLY A 21 -20.15 -11.76 -35.36
C GLY A 21 -18.85 -11.61 -34.55
N LYS A 22 -18.36 -10.39 -34.35
CA LYS A 22 -17.21 -10.10 -33.46
C LYS A 22 -17.60 -10.35 -32.00
N VAL A 23 -17.78 -11.62 -31.61
CA VAL A 23 -18.12 -11.98 -30.22
C VAL A 23 -16.84 -11.99 -29.40
N LYS A 24 -16.75 -11.10 -28.40
CA LYS A 24 -15.62 -11.03 -27.48
C LYS A 24 -15.84 -12.00 -26.30
N PRO A 25 -14.78 -12.62 -25.76
CA PRO A 25 -14.88 -13.38 -24.52
C PRO A 25 -15.46 -12.53 -23.38
N VAL A 26 -16.35 -13.11 -22.58
CA VAL A 26 -17.02 -12.45 -21.45
C VAL A 26 -16.62 -13.12 -20.14
N ARG A 27 -16.39 -12.33 -19.09
CA ARG A 27 -16.13 -12.88 -17.75
C ARG A 27 -17.30 -13.75 -17.33
N SER A 28 -17.01 -15.00 -17.00
CA SER A 28 -18.01 -16.05 -16.80
C SER A 28 -17.58 -16.98 -15.69
N SER A 29 -18.57 -17.61 -15.06
CA SER A 29 -18.35 -18.70 -14.12
C SER A 29 -18.60 -20.02 -14.84
N ILE A 30 -17.62 -20.92 -14.83
CA ILE A 30 -17.75 -22.26 -15.38
C ILE A 30 -17.78 -23.25 -14.23
N SER A 31 -18.76 -24.15 -14.22
CA SER A 31 -18.80 -25.24 -13.24
C SER A 31 -19.11 -26.57 -13.90
N ILE A 32 -18.59 -27.65 -13.31
CA ILE A 32 -18.93 -29.03 -13.66
C ILE A 32 -19.65 -29.65 -12.47
N GLY A 33 -20.81 -30.25 -12.72
CA GLY A 33 -21.69 -30.76 -11.67
C GLY A 33 -22.72 -31.77 -12.19
N LYS A 34 -23.37 -32.47 -11.25
CA LYS A 34 -24.47 -33.41 -11.51
C LYS A 34 -25.81 -32.70 -11.39
N LYS A 35 -26.80 -33.11 -12.19
CA LYS A 35 -28.20 -32.72 -11.98
C LYS A 35 -28.83 -33.76 -11.04
N SER A 36 -29.42 -33.33 -9.93
CA SER A 36 -30.24 -34.22 -9.09
C SER A 36 -31.56 -34.45 -9.83
N VAL A 37 -31.81 -35.68 -10.26
CA VAL A 37 -33.11 -36.07 -10.80
C VAL A 37 -33.90 -36.67 -9.65
N THR A 38 -34.96 -36.00 -9.23
CA THR A 38 -36.00 -36.58 -8.39
C THR A 38 -36.71 -37.67 -9.21
N GLY A 39 -36.33 -38.92 -8.99
CA GLY A 39 -36.99 -40.09 -9.57
C GLY A 39 -36.15 -40.88 -10.57
N SER A 40 -35.82 -42.11 -10.18
CA SER A 40 -35.19 -43.20 -10.95
C SER A 40 -33.67 -43.15 -11.15
N ALA A 41 -33.03 -44.27 -10.79
CA ALA A 41 -31.60 -44.54 -10.86
C ALA A 41 -31.10 -44.80 -12.29
N LYS A 42 -31.24 -43.81 -13.17
CA LYS A 42 -30.49 -43.75 -14.44
C LYS A 42 -29.32 -42.78 -14.27
N GLU A 43 -28.17 -43.18 -14.81
CA GLU A 43 -26.86 -42.53 -14.70
C GLU A 43 -26.91 -41.01 -14.46
N SER A 44 -26.24 -40.52 -13.41
CA SER A 44 -26.19 -39.08 -13.15
C SER A 44 -25.59 -38.33 -14.34
N GLU A 45 -26.44 -37.62 -15.10
CA GLU A 45 -26.00 -36.77 -16.20
C GLU A 45 -25.12 -35.63 -15.66
N ILE A 46 -23.90 -35.53 -16.21
CA ILE A 46 -22.91 -34.52 -15.82
C ILE A 46 -22.91 -33.42 -16.86
N PHE A 47 -23.01 -32.18 -16.39
CA PHE A 47 -23.06 -31.00 -17.23
C PHE A 47 -21.93 -30.02 -16.90
N ILE A 48 -21.50 -29.28 -17.91
CA ILE A 48 -20.79 -28.02 -17.78
C ILE A 48 -21.84 -26.90 -17.77
N LEU A 49 -21.85 -26.10 -16.71
CA LEU A 49 -22.66 -24.90 -16.60
C LEU A 49 -21.77 -23.67 -16.82
N VAL A 50 -22.11 -22.86 -17.83
CA VAL A 50 -21.46 -21.57 -18.11
C VAL A 50 -22.42 -20.44 -17.78
N CYS A 51 -22.10 -19.65 -16.75
CA CYS A 51 -22.88 -18.48 -16.35
C CYS A 51 -22.17 -17.19 -16.76
N THR A 52 -22.92 -16.21 -17.26
CA THR A 52 -22.41 -14.89 -17.62
C THR A 52 -23.12 -13.79 -16.84
N ALA A 53 -22.67 -12.53 -16.93
CA ALA A 53 -23.37 -11.41 -16.31
C ALA A 53 -24.80 -11.22 -16.85
N GLN A 54 -25.01 -11.53 -18.14
CA GLN A 54 -26.32 -11.44 -18.82
C GLN A 54 -27.20 -12.67 -18.55
N ASN A 55 -26.60 -13.85 -18.39
CA ASN A 55 -27.31 -15.08 -18.04
C ASN A 55 -26.69 -15.73 -16.79
N ARG A 56 -27.15 -15.29 -15.61
CA ARG A 56 -26.67 -15.81 -14.32
C ARG A 56 -27.16 -17.23 -14.02
N GLY A 57 -28.30 -17.63 -14.61
CA GLY A 57 -28.83 -19.00 -14.54
C GLY A 57 -27.99 -20.00 -15.34
N GLY A 58 -27.22 -19.48 -16.30
CA GLY A 58 -26.22 -20.20 -17.08
C GLY A 58 -26.78 -21.11 -18.15
N THR A 59 -25.92 -21.45 -19.11
CA THR A 59 -26.21 -22.42 -20.16
C THR A 59 -25.56 -23.75 -19.80
N LYS A 60 -26.33 -24.84 -19.90
CA LYS A 60 -25.88 -26.20 -19.58
C LYS A 60 -25.45 -26.92 -20.85
N TYR A 61 -24.32 -27.60 -20.78
CA TYR A 61 -23.78 -28.43 -21.84
C TYR A 61 -23.53 -29.83 -21.29
N GLU A 62 -24.14 -30.84 -21.90
CA GLU A 62 -23.93 -32.23 -21.51
C GLU A 62 -22.48 -32.63 -21.80
N VAL A 63 -21.88 -33.43 -20.91
CA VAL A 63 -20.49 -33.85 -21.04
C VAL A 63 -20.36 -35.26 -21.63
N ARG A 64 -21.13 -36.22 -21.10
CA ARG A 64 -21.04 -37.63 -21.52
C ARG A 64 -21.48 -37.75 -22.97
N LYS A 65 -20.69 -38.46 -23.79
CA LYS A 65 -20.94 -38.68 -25.23
C LYS A 65 -21.07 -37.41 -26.09
N ASN A 66 -20.81 -36.23 -25.55
CA ASN A 66 -20.99 -34.96 -26.24
C ASN A 66 -19.70 -34.13 -26.35
N VAL A 67 -18.66 -34.39 -25.55
CA VAL A 67 -17.36 -33.72 -25.73
C VAL A 67 -16.54 -34.46 -26.79
N GLN A 68 -16.34 -33.82 -27.95
CA GLN A 68 -15.51 -34.32 -29.05
C GLN A 68 -14.01 -34.29 -28.69
N GLY A 69 -13.58 -33.26 -27.94
CA GLY A 69 -12.18 -33.11 -27.57
C GLY A 69 -11.93 -31.93 -26.63
N VAL A 70 -10.82 -32.01 -25.88
CA VAL A 70 -10.37 -30.96 -24.96
C VAL A 70 -8.95 -30.56 -25.33
N PHE A 71 -8.77 -29.32 -25.76
CA PHE A 71 -7.50 -28.77 -26.21
C PHE A 71 -6.85 -27.98 -25.08
N THR A 72 -5.72 -28.48 -24.57
CA THR A 72 -5.06 -27.98 -23.35
C THR A 72 -3.62 -27.49 -23.58
N LYS A 73 -3.20 -27.30 -24.84
CA LYS A 73 -1.84 -26.86 -25.22
C LYS A 73 -1.36 -25.64 -24.40
N PHE A 74 -2.27 -24.72 -24.09
CA PHE A 74 -1.99 -23.48 -23.35
C PHE A 74 -2.61 -23.46 -21.94
N ALA A 75 -2.90 -24.62 -21.34
CA ALA A 75 -3.49 -24.70 -20.01
C ALA A 75 -2.58 -24.11 -18.92
N HIS A 76 -1.26 -24.14 -19.12
CA HIS A 76 -0.29 -23.47 -18.25
C HIS A 76 -0.38 -21.93 -18.32
N GLU A 77 -0.97 -21.37 -19.38
CA GLU A 77 -1.29 -19.94 -19.52
C GLU A 77 -2.74 -19.60 -19.12
N GLY A 78 -3.48 -20.55 -18.54
CA GLY A 78 -4.88 -20.33 -18.17
C GLY A 78 -5.85 -20.35 -19.37
N LYS A 79 -5.50 -21.07 -20.45
CA LYS A 79 -6.32 -21.21 -21.66
C LYS A 79 -6.67 -22.67 -21.96
N ALA A 80 -7.90 -22.95 -22.35
CA ALA A 80 -8.33 -24.27 -22.81
C ALA A 80 -9.53 -24.16 -23.74
N THR A 81 -9.73 -25.13 -24.63
CA THR A 81 -10.94 -25.19 -25.46
C THR A 81 -11.62 -26.54 -25.30
N ILE A 82 -12.92 -26.54 -25.04
CA ILE A 82 -13.74 -27.76 -24.95
C ILE A 82 -14.66 -27.76 -26.16
N ARG A 83 -14.54 -28.79 -26.99
CA ARG A 83 -15.32 -28.93 -28.22
C ARG A 83 -16.46 -29.89 -28.02
N LEU A 84 -17.68 -29.43 -28.31
CA LEU A 84 -18.93 -30.19 -28.18
C LEU A 84 -19.42 -30.69 -29.52
N ILE A 85 -20.00 -31.88 -29.56
CA ILE A 85 -20.58 -32.51 -30.75
C ILE A 85 -21.93 -31.84 -31.06
N GLU A 86 -22.85 -31.81 -30.09
CA GLU A 86 -24.17 -31.20 -30.21
C GLU A 86 -24.55 -30.34 -28.98
N PRO A 87 -24.92 -29.07 -29.17
CA PRO A 87 -24.73 -28.29 -30.40
C PRO A 87 -23.23 -28.16 -30.75
N GLN A 88 -22.91 -27.99 -32.05
CA GLN A 88 -21.53 -27.88 -32.55
C GLN A 88 -20.84 -26.59 -32.07
N LEU A 89 -20.43 -26.55 -30.81
CA LEU A 89 -19.87 -25.38 -30.14
C LEU A 89 -18.45 -25.65 -29.64
N ASP A 90 -17.62 -24.62 -29.64
CA ASP A 90 -16.35 -24.58 -28.93
C ASP A 90 -16.49 -23.63 -27.73
N ILE A 91 -16.28 -24.15 -26.50
CA ILE A 91 -16.17 -23.35 -25.28
C ILE A 91 -14.70 -23.00 -25.08
N CYS A 92 -14.35 -21.77 -25.45
CA CYS A 92 -12.99 -21.23 -25.35
C CYS A 92 -12.81 -20.52 -24.00
N ILE A 93 -11.98 -21.07 -23.14
CA ILE A 93 -11.61 -20.55 -21.82
C ILE A 93 -10.30 -19.76 -21.95
N GLN A 94 -10.28 -18.54 -21.41
CA GLN A 94 -9.13 -17.64 -21.40
C GLN A 94 -9.01 -16.96 -20.03
N LYS A 95 -7.79 -16.57 -19.63
CA LYS A 95 -7.53 -15.80 -18.39
C LYS A 95 -8.13 -16.44 -17.13
N ALA A 96 -8.08 -17.77 -17.06
CA ALA A 96 -8.43 -18.53 -15.86
C ALA A 96 -7.19 -18.68 -14.97
N ASP A 97 -7.41 -18.78 -13.66
CA ASP A 97 -6.34 -19.16 -12.74
C ASP A 97 -5.85 -20.58 -13.07
N VAL A 98 -4.53 -20.75 -13.20
CA VAL A 98 -3.91 -21.97 -13.71
C VAL A 98 -4.23 -23.19 -12.84
N VAL A 99 -4.17 -23.04 -11.51
CA VAL A 99 -4.39 -24.14 -10.57
C VAL A 99 -5.84 -24.63 -10.60
N PRO A 100 -6.87 -23.77 -10.44
CA PRO A 100 -8.27 -24.17 -10.63
C PRO A 100 -8.58 -24.70 -12.03
N LEU A 101 -8.00 -24.12 -13.08
CA LEU A 101 -8.23 -24.59 -14.46
C LEU A 101 -7.70 -26.02 -14.64
N LYS A 102 -6.47 -26.32 -14.20
CA LYS A 102 -5.91 -27.67 -14.30
C LYS A 102 -6.74 -28.70 -13.53
N ALA A 103 -7.19 -28.35 -12.33
CA ALA A 103 -8.06 -29.22 -11.54
C ALA A 103 -9.42 -29.43 -12.23
N PHE A 104 -9.99 -28.39 -12.85
CA PHE A 104 -11.24 -28.48 -13.61
C PHE A 104 -11.12 -29.41 -14.82
N LEU A 105 -10.03 -29.27 -15.59
CA LEU A 105 -9.76 -30.10 -16.76
C LEU A 105 -9.48 -31.56 -16.38
N ASN A 106 -8.83 -31.81 -15.24
CA ASN A 106 -8.61 -33.17 -14.73
C ASN A 106 -9.95 -33.85 -14.37
N VAL A 107 -10.85 -33.13 -13.69
CA VAL A 107 -12.21 -33.63 -13.41
C VAL A 107 -12.95 -33.91 -14.72
N LEU A 108 -12.91 -33.01 -15.70
CA LEU A 108 -13.54 -33.21 -17.00
C LEU A 108 -13.00 -34.46 -17.72
N GLY A 109 -11.68 -34.66 -17.73
CA GLY A 109 -11.05 -35.84 -18.33
C GLY A 109 -11.47 -37.15 -17.67
N LYS A 110 -11.61 -37.17 -16.34
CA LYS A 110 -12.12 -38.35 -15.60
C LYS A 110 -13.58 -38.67 -15.97
N VAL A 111 -14.40 -37.64 -16.12
CA VAL A 111 -15.82 -37.79 -16.54
C VAL A 111 -15.91 -38.36 -17.96
N MET A 112 -15.07 -37.87 -18.88
CA MET A 112 -15.03 -38.35 -20.27
C MET A 112 -14.56 -39.81 -20.38
N ALA A 113 -13.66 -40.24 -19.50
CA ALA A 113 -13.14 -41.61 -19.46
C ALA A 113 -14.12 -42.63 -18.84
N GLY A 114 -15.35 -42.24 -18.49
CA GLY A 114 -16.36 -43.13 -17.91
C GLY A 114 -16.03 -43.62 -16.49
N ARG A 115 -15.02 -43.04 -15.83
CA ARG A 115 -14.64 -43.43 -14.46
C ARG A 115 -15.71 -42.96 -13.48
N ASP A 116 -15.93 -43.74 -12.42
CA ASP A 116 -16.93 -43.40 -11.42
C ASP A 116 -16.57 -42.09 -10.70
N VAL A 117 -17.43 -41.10 -10.87
CA VAL A 117 -17.27 -39.72 -10.37
C VAL A 117 -17.97 -39.55 -9.02
N SER A 118 -18.46 -40.64 -8.43
CA SER A 118 -19.22 -40.67 -7.18
C SER A 118 -18.41 -40.24 -5.96
N GLN A 119 -17.08 -40.41 -5.98
CA GLN A 119 -16.18 -39.96 -4.92
C GLN A 119 -15.70 -38.50 -5.08
N LEU A 120 -16.02 -37.83 -6.18
CA LEU A 120 -15.64 -36.43 -6.40
C LEU A 120 -16.77 -35.53 -5.89
N SER A 121 -16.47 -34.67 -4.91
CA SER A 121 -17.39 -33.63 -4.40
C SER A 121 -17.72 -32.60 -5.49
N LEU A 122 -18.66 -32.97 -6.37
CA LEU A 122 -19.17 -32.10 -7.41
C LEU A 122 -20.23 -31.17 -6.82
N SER A 123 -19.93 -29.88 -6.82
CA SER A 123 -20.84 -28.79 -6.42
C SER A 123 -22.20 -28.89 -7.11
N ALA A 124 -23.29 -28.57 -6.39
CA ALA A 124 -24.59 -28.33 -6.98
C ALA A 124 -24.50 -27.23 -8.06
N MET A 125 -25.15 -27.43 -9.21
CA MET A 125 -25.17 -26.50 -10.34
C MET A 125 -26.07 -25.29 -10.07
N ASN A 126 -25.68 -24.47 -9.10
CA ASN A 126 -26.43 -23.27 -8.72
C ASN A 126 -26.13 -22.12 -9.70
N PRO A 127 -27.04 -21.14 -9.86
CA PRO A 127 -26.74 -19.90 -10.58
C PRO A 127 -25.45 -19.23 -10.06
N ALA A 128 -24.79 -18.45 -10.91
CA ALA A 128 -23.60 -17.71 -10.49
C ALA A 128 -23.99 -16.40 -9.80
N SER A 129 -23.25 -16.02 -8.76
CA SER A 129 -23.42 -14.70 -8.14
C SER A 129 -22.84 -13.61 -9.05
N ALA A 130 -23.29 -12.35 -8.88
CA ALA A 130 -22.80 -11.23 -9.69
C ALA A 130 -21.27 -11.13 -9.68
N ALA A 131 -20.64 -11.29 -8.51
CA ALA A 131 -19.20 -11.24 -8.34
C ALA A 131 -18.43 -12.34 -9.10
N GLN A 132 -19.06 -13.49 -9.38
CA GLN A 132 -18.44 -14.61 -10.10
C GLN A 132 -18.38 -14.39 -11.63
N VAL A 133 -19.21 -13.47 -12.15
CA VAL A 133 -19.37 -13.23 -13.59
C VAL A 133 -18.98 -11.81 -14.00
N THR A 134 -18.50 -11.00 -13.07
CA THR A 134 -17.93 -9.68 -13.35
C THR A 134 -16.44 -9.65 -13.05
N LYS A 135 -15.70 -8.79 -13.74
CA LYS A 135 -14.28 -8.58 -13.38
C LYS A 135 -14.20 -7.99 -11.97
N PRO A 136 -13.22 -8.40 -11.15
CA PRO A 136 -13.00 -7.78 -9.85
C PRO A 136 -12.71 -6.29 -10.03
N VAL A 137 -13.31 -5.47 -9.19
CA VAL A 137 -13.14 -4.02 -9.21
C VAL A 137 -11.87 -3.70 -8.42
N THR A 138 -10.78 -3.40 -9.13
CA THR A 138 -9.47 -3.05 -8.53
C THR A 138 -9.29 -1.56 -8.38
N VAL A 139 -9.98 -0.75 -9.17
CA VAL A 139 -9.96 0.72 -9.11
C VAL A 139 -11.37 1.23 -8.92
N LEU A 140 -11.57 2.04 -7.89
CA LEU A 140 -12.83 2.72 -7.61
C LEU A 140 -12.56 4.21 -7.53
N ASN A 141 -13.14 4.96 -8.47
CA ASN A 141 -13.07 6.40 -8.53
C ASN A 141 -14.46 6.98 -8.30
N ILE A 142 -14.64 7.63 -7.16
CA ILE A 142 -15.91 8.17 -6.68
C ILE A 142 -15.84 9.68 -6.84
N LYS A 143 -16.63 10.22 -7.77
CA LYS A 143 -16.71 11.66 -8.04
C LYS A 143 -17.87 12.31 -7.30
N ASP A 144 -18.95 11.56 -7.11
CA ASP A 144 -20.17 12.01 -6.46
C ASP A 144 -20.36 11.30 -5.13
N LYS A 145 -20.77 12.05 -4.11
CA LYS A 145 -21.00 11.51 -2.76
C LYS A 145 -22.07 10.42 -2.74
N ARG A 146 -23.02 10.45 -3.69
CA ARG A 146 -24.09 9.45 -3.85
C ARG A 146 -23.56 8.07 -4.21
N ASP A 147 -22.42 8.02 -4.91
CA ASP A 147 -21.78 6.77 -5.32
C ASP A 147 -20.84 6.22 -4.24
N TYR A 148 -20.64 6.98 -3.15
CA TYR A 148 -19.91 6.49 -2.00
C TYR A 148 -20.69 5.37 -1.32
N PRO A 149 -20.09 4.19 -1.07
CA PRO A 149 -20.81 3.06 -0.50
C PRO A 149 -21.19 3.33 0.96
N MET A 150 -22.38 3.91 1.19
CA MET A 150 -22.87 4.24 2.53
C MET A 150 -23.28 2.98 3.30
N THR A 151 -23.99 2.05 2.66
CA THR A 151 -24.52 0.84 3.31
C THR A 151 -23.85 -0.45 2.85
N SER A 152 -23.19 -0.45 1.69
CA SER A 152 -22.49 -1.62 1.15
C SER A 152 -21.03 -1.68 1.58
N ASN A 153 -20.42 -2.86 1.51
CA ASN A 153 -18.96 -2.98 1.66
C ASN A 153 -18.25 -2.51 0.38
N PHE A 154 -17.02 -2.03 0.54
CA PHE A 154 -16.11 -1.84 -0.60
C PHE A 154 -15.75 -3.20 -1.23
N PRO A 155 -15.47 -3.24 -2.55
CA PRO A 155 -14.98 -4.45 -3.20
C PRO A 155 -13.70 -4.94 -2.52
N SER A 156 -13.65 -6.20 -2.10
CA SER A 156 -12.48 -6.76 -1.38
C SER A 156 -11.20 -6.85 -2.23
N SER A 157 -11.34 -6.83 -3.55
CA SER A 157 -10.25 -6.84 -4.54
C SER A 157 -9.70 -5.44 -4.85
N LEU A 158 -10.16 -4.40 -4.15
CA LEU A 158 -9.79 -3.03 -4.44
C LEU A 158 -8.30 -2.77 -4.12
N GLU A 159 -7.60 -2.21 -5.10
CA GLU A 159 -6.19 -1.82 -5.02
C GLU A 159 -6.03 -0.30 -4.95
N ILE A 160 -6.93 0.44 -5.61
CA ILE A 160 -6.91 1.90 -5.68
C ILE A 160 -8.30 2.44 -5.35
N LEU A 161 -8.39 3.24 -4.28
CA LEU A 161 -9.57 4.01 -3.93
C LEU A 161 -9.28 5.49 -4.11
N LYS A 162 -10.04 6.15 -4.99
CA LYS A 162 -10.04 7.61 -5.15
C LYS A 162 -11.44 8.13 -4.83
N ALA A 163 -11.52 8.98 -3.84
CA ALA A 163 -12.76 9.60 -3.42
C ALA A 163 -12.51 11.07 -2.99
N PRO A 164 -11.89 11.90 -3.87
CA PRO A 164 -11.63 13.29 -3.56
C PRO A 164 -12.94 14.11 -3.57
N ASP A 165 -12.98 15.19 -2.81
CA ASP A 165 -14.06 16.19 -2.85
C ASP A 165 -15.48 15.63 -2.60
N LEU A 166 -15.62 14.77 -1.60
CA LEU A 166 -16.91 14.16 -1.22
C LEU A 166 -17.47 14.71 0.09
N ASN A 167 -16.81 15.73 0.65
CA ASN A 167 -17.13 16.30 1.96
C ASN A 167 -17.26 15.21 3.05
N LEU A 168 -16.29 14.28 3.07
CA LEU A 168 -16.17 13.25 4.10
C LEU A 168 -15.54 13.85 5.36
N ASN A 169 -16.12 13.57 6.53
CA ASN A 169 -15.59 14.06 7.81
C ASN A 169 -14.65 13.07 8.51
N LYS A 170 -14.59 11.82 8.04
CA LYS A 170 -13.79 10.74 8.63
C LYS A 170 -13.43 9.71 7.55
N ILE A 171 -12.34 8.97 7.80
CA ILE A 171 -11.98 7.80 7.00
C ILE A 171 -12.91 6.65 7.38
N ASP A 172 -13.51 6.00 6.40
CA ASP A 172 -14.41 4.87 6.63
C ASP A 172 -13.67 3.64 7.15
N SER A 173 -14.15 3.07 8.25
CA SER A 173 -13.50 1.92 8.90
C SER A 173 -13.51 0.65 8.05
N ARG A 174 -14.40 0.55 7.07
CA ARG A 174 -14.46 -0.58 6.13
C ARG A 174 -13.25 -0.61 5.20
N ILE A 175 -12.59 0.52 4.95
CA ILE A 175 -11.37 0.61 4.14
C ILE A 175 -10.24 -0.23 4.76
N PHE A 176 -10.19 -0.34 6.09
CA PHE A 176 -9.17 -1.11 6.81
C PHE A 176 -9.27 -2.64 6.59
N LYS A 177 -10.37 -3.12 6.00
CA LYS A 177 -10.55 -4.53 5.61
C LYS A 177 -9.95 -4.85 4.23
N LEU A 178 -9.56 -3.85 3.44
CA LEU A 178 -9.09 -4.01 2.06
C LEU A 178 -7.60 -4.39 2.01
N LYS A 179 -7.30 -5.68 2.09
CA LYS A 179 -5.91 -6.19 2.18
C LYS A 179 -5.05 -5.96 0.93
N HIS A 180 -5.69 -5.72 -0.22
CA HIS A 180 -5.01 -5.42 -1.48
C HIS A 180 -4.86 -3.93 -1.77
N LEU A 181 -5.40 -3.05 -0.91
CA LEU A 181 -5.38 -1.62 -1.14
C LEU A 181 -3.95 -1.09 -1.04
N THR A 182 -3.49 -0.45 -2.12
CA THR A 182 -2.16 0.14 -2.24
C THR A 182 -2.21 1.66 -2.35
N THR A 183 -3.30 2.23 -2.89
CA THR A 183 -3.46 3.67 -3.06
C THR A 183 -4.77 4.13 -2.45
N LEU A 184 -4.68 5.09 -1.54
CA LEU A 184 -5.81 5.75 -0.92
C LEU A 184 -5.73 7.25 -1.17
N ASP A 185 -6.69 7.77 -1.93
CA ASP A 185 -6.83 9.19 -2.23
C ASP A 185 -8.17 9.69 -1.71
N LEU A 186 -8.12 10.52 -0.67
CA LEU A 186 -9.25 11.20 -0.05
C LEU A 186 -8.98 12.71 0.04
N ALA A 187 -8.31 13.27 -0.98
CA ALA A 187 -8.01 14.71 -1.03
C ALA A 187 -9.28 15.59 -1.00
N SER A 188 -9.13 16.85 -0.59
CA SER A 188 -10.20 17.86 -0.63
C SER A 188 -11.47 17.44 0.13
N ASN A 189 -11.31 16.82 1.30
CA ASN A 189 -12.41 16.42 2.18
C ASN A 189 -12.37 17.22 3.49
N SER A 190 -13.20 16.85 4.46
CA SER A 190 -13.28 17.48 5.79
C SER A 190 -12.76 16.56 6.90
N ILE A 191 -11.82 15.66 6.58
CA ILE A 191 -11.31 14.63 7.50
C ILE A 191 -10.46 15.30 8.59
N LYS A 192 -10.80 15.03 9.85
CA LYS A 192 -10.13 15.63 11.02
C LYS A 192 -9.05 14.75 11.63
N GLU A 193 -9.19 13.44 11.50
CA GLU A 193 -8.29 12.47 12.12
C GLU A 193 -8.06 11.27 11.20
N ILE A 194 -6.87 10.67 11.34
CA ILE A 194 -6.52 9.39 10.71
C ILE A 194 -6.63 8.32 11.79
N PRO A 195 -7.49 7.30 11.64
CA PRO A 195 -7.56 6.21 12.61
C PRO A 195 -6.29 5.35 12.60
N PRO A 196 -5.80 4.87 13.77
CA PRO A 196 -4.56 4.09 13.87
C PRO A 196 -4.58 2.76 13.10
N GLN A 197 -5.75 2.23 12.77
CA GLN A 197 -5.95 0.99 12.00
C GLN A 197 -5.41 1.08 10.57
N ILE A 198 -5.16 2.29 10.04
CA ILE A 198 -4.50 2.46 8.74
C ILE A 198 -3.13 1.77 8.68
N ARG A 199 -2.48 1.57 9.85
CA ARG A 199 -1.20 0.87 10.00
C ARG A 199 -1.23 -0.58 9.49
N ASP A 200 -2.41 -1.19 9.47
CA ASP A 200 -2.60 -2.61 9.13
C ASP A 200 -2.67 -2.82 7.60
N LEU A 201 -2.78 -1.75 6.82
CA LEU A 201 -2.80 -1.77 5.36
C LEU A 201 -1.38 -1.67 4.78
N LYS A 202 -1.18 -2.26 3.60
CA LYS A 202 0.08 -2.19 2.83
C LYS A 202 0.04 -1.05 1.79
N LEU A 203 -0.34 0.15 2.25
CA LEU A 203 -0.51 1.32 1.37
C LEU A 203 0.85 1.82 0.90
N ARG A 204 1.00 1.99 -0.42
CA ARG A 204 2.13 2.65 -1.07
C ARG A 204 1.93 4.15 -1.21
N SER A 205 0.70 4.59 -1.41
CA SER A 205 0.38 6.01 -1.59
C SER A 205 -0.84 6.42 -0.77
N ILE A 206 -0.66 7.47 0.03
CA ILE A 206 -1.72 8.10 0.81
C ILE A 206 -1.79 9.58 0.41
N ILE A 207 -2.95 10.00 -0.10
CA ILE A 207 -3.24 11.38 -0.46
C ILE A 207 -4.40 11.86 0.41
N LEU A 208 -4.07 12.74 1.34
CA LEU A 208 -4.99 13.38 2.30
C LEU A 208 -4.82 14.91 2.27
N SER A 209 -4.35 15.46 1.14
CA SER A 209 -4.25 16.90 0.95
C SER A 209 -5.61 17.58 1.10
N GLU A 210 -5.62 18.86 1.47
CA GLU A 210 -6.84 19.67 1.56
C GLU A 210 -7.88 19.04 2.49
N ASN A 211 -7.46 18.72 3.71
CA ASN A 211 -8.32 18.20 4.77
C ASN A 211 -8.18 19.06 6.03
N ARG A 212 -8.70 18.60 7.17
CA ARG A 212 -8.69 19.31 8.46
C ARG A 212 -7.84 18.58 9.50
N LEU A 213 -6.82 17.86 9.06
CA LEU A 213 -5.93 17.11 9.96
C LEU A 213 -5.08 18.07 10.78
N THR A 214 -5.03 17.89 12.09
CA THR A 214 -4.17 18.69 13.00
C THR A 214 -2.95 17.92 13.51
N GLU A 215 -2.99 16.60 13.44
CA GLU A 215 -1.93 15.71 13.87
C GLU A 215 -1.99 14.35 13.14
N LEU A 216 -0.91 13.58 13.23
CA LEU A 216 -0.85 12.21 12.76
C LEU A 216 -0.71 11.26 13.95
N PRO A 217 -1.46 10.14 14.00
CA PRO A 217 -1.33 9.18 15.08
C PRO A 217 0.05 8.53 15.07
N VAL A 218 0.78 8.60 16.19
CA VAL A 218 2.08 7.93 16.35
C VAL A 218 1.98 6.43 16.04
N ALA A 219 0.86 5.81 16.43
CA ALA A 219 0.59 4.39 16.24
C ALA A 219 0.54 3.95 14.75
N MET A 220 0.34 4.87 13.81
CA MET A 220 0.38 4.60 12.37
C MET A 220 1.79 4.25 11.88
N PHE A 221 2.82 4.77 12.57
CA PHE A 221 4.22 4.58 12.19
C PHE A 221 4.98 3.68 13.17
N THR A 222 4.29 2.90 14.01
CA THR A 222 4.97 1.97 14.91
C THR A 222 5.71 0.90 14.12
N PHE A 223 6.86 0.47 14.65
CA PHE A 223 7.64 -0.63 14.10
C PHE A 223 6.78 -1.91 13.99
N GLY A 224 6.97 -2.65 12.90
CA GLY A 224 6.15 -3.84 12.58
C GLY A 224 4.78 -3.53 11.98
N SER A 225 4.42 -2.25 11.78
CA SER A 225 3.25 -1.92 10.97
C SER A 225 3.46 -2.23 9.49
N ASN A 226 2.41 -2.69 8.82
CA ASN A 226 2.43 -2.97 7.38
C ASN A 226 2.68 -1.69 6.57
N LEU A 227 2.18 -0.57 7.06
CA LEU A 227 2.33 0.73 6.42
C LEU A 227 3.80 1.18 6.36
N VAL A 228 4.53 1.06 7.47
CA VAL A 228 5.94 1.47 7.55
C VAL A 228 6.81 0.75 6.52
N GLY A 229 6.53 -0.54 6.27
CA GLY A 229 7.27 -1.33 5.28
C GLY A 229 6.86 -1.11 3.82
N SER A 230 5.82 -0.31 3.54
CA SER A 230 5.24 -0.20 2.19
C SER A 230 5.01 1.23 1.68
N LEU A 231 4.91 2.22 2.57
CA LEU A 231 4.59 3.60 2.21
C LEU A 231 5.71 4.26 1.41
N VAL A 232 5.38 4.73 0.21
CA VAL A 232 6.28 5.39 -0.75
C VAL A 232 5.95 6.88 -0.87
N ASN A 233 4.67 7.22 -0.96
CA ASN A 233 4.20 8.58 -1.18
C ASN A 233 3.19 8.99 -0.11
N LEU A 234 3.48 10.08 0.61
CA LEU A 234 2.56 10.66 1.59
C LEU A 234 2.32 12.13 1.28
N SER A 235 1.09 12.47 0.94
CA SER A 235 0.66 13.84 0.71
C SER A 235 -0.37 14.27 1.75
N LEU A 236 -0.02 15.30 2.52
CA LEU A 236 -0.80 15.89 3.61
C LEU A 236 -0.85 17.43 3.46
N ALA A 237 -0.61 17.94 2.27
CA ALA A 237 -0.58 19.37 1.99
C ALA A 237 -1.92 20.05 2.36
N LYS A 238 -1.91 21.35 2.67
CA LYS A 238 -3.12 22.13 2.99
C LYS A 238 -3.96 21.49 4.10
N ASN A 239 -3.33 21.25 5.25
CA ASN A 239 -3.96 20.78 6.48
C ASN A 239 -3.58 21.74 7.63
N GLY A 240 -3.94 21.40 8.87
CA GLY A 240 -3.58 22.14 10.08
C GLY A 240 -2.49 21.48 10.91
N ILE A 241 -1.63 20.66 10.31
CA ILE A 241 -0.70 19.78 11.05
C ILE A 241 0.40 20.63 11.70
N LYS A 242 0.52 20.52 13.03
CA LYS A 242 1.50 21.31 13.82
C LYS A 242 2.84 20.60 14.01
N ARG A 243 2.82 19.27 14.05
CA ARG A 243 4.00 18.42 14.28
C ARG A 243 3.83 17.08 13.55
N LEU A 244 4.95 16.55 13.07
CA LEU A 244 5.04 15.18 12.59
C LEU A 244 5.57 14.25 13.71
N PRO A 245 5.11 12.99 13.78
CA PRO A 245 5.68 12.00 14.67
C PRO A 245 7.09 11.62 14.22
N GLU A 246 8.03 11.48 15.15
CA GLU A 246 9.42 11.07 14.87
C GLU A 246 9.52 9.69 14.21
N GLN A 247 8.50 8.85 14.41
CA GLN A 247 8.40 7.50 13.89
C GLN A 247 8.14 7.44 12.38
N ILE A 248 7.75 8.54 11.72
CA ILE A 248 7.66 8.58 10.25
C ILE A 248 8.99 8.23 9.59
N CYS A 249 10.12 8.46 10.29
CA CYS A 249 11.45 8.11 9.83
C CYS A 249 11.69 6.58 9.73
N TYR A 250 10.78 5.76 10.24
CA TYR A 250 10.84 4.30 10.08
C TYR A 250 10.37 3.84 8.70
N CYS A 251 9.64 4.69 7.95
CA CYS A 251 9.18 4.38 6.61
C CYS A 251 10.37 4.31 5.63
N SER A 252 11.02 3.15 5.56
CA SER A 252 12.25 2.92 4.80
C SER A 252 12.07 3.04 3.28
N GLN A 253 10.83 3.01 2.80
CA GLN A 253 10.47 3.14 1.38
C GLN A 253 9.91 4.53 1.03
N LEU A 254 9.80 5.45 2.00
CA LEU A 254 9.20 6.77 1.80
C LEU A 254 10.07 7.63 0.86
N HIS A 255 9.58 7.81 -0.36
CA HIS A 255 10.26 8.53 -1.43
C HIS A 255 9.81 9.99 -1.52
N SER A 256 8.50 10.23 -1.37
CA SER A 256 7.92 11.58 -1.45
C SER A 256 7.09 11.90 -0.22
N LEU A 257 7.42 13.01 0.43
CA LEU A 257 6.69 13.58 1.55
C LEU A 257 6.27 15.01 1.24
N ASN A 258 4.96 15.24 1.12
CA ASN A 258 4.39 16.55 0.87
C ASN A 258 3.55 17.03 2.06
N MET A 259 3.99 18.12 2.67
CA MET A 259 3.46 18.79 3.85
C MET A 259 3.27 20.29 3.63
N ASN A 260 3.22 20.75 2.37
CA ASN A 260 3.02 22.17 2.07
C ASN A 260 1.76 22.72 2.75
N ASP A 261 1.76 24.01 3.07
CA ASP A 261 0.59 24.71 3.62
C ASP A 261 0.05 24.04 4.89
N ASN A 262 0.91 23.90 5.89
CA ASN A 262 0.57 23.37 7.21
C ASN A 262 1.07 24.34 8.30
N GLN A 263 1.06 23.90 9.56
CA GLN A 263 1.50 24.70 10.72
C GLN A 263 2.73 24.08 11.38
N LEU A 264 3.56 23.37 10.60
CA LEU A 264 4.71 22.65 11.13
C LEU A 264 5.72 23.64 11.71
N THR A 265 6.07 23.44 12.98
CA THR A 265 7.09 24.24 13.66
C THR A 265 8.47 23.61 13.57
N ARG A 266 8.54 22.29 13.38
CA ARG A 266 9.76 21.49 13.26
C ARG A 266 9.50 20.26 12.39
N LEU A 267 10.55 19.77 11.73
CA LEU A 267 10.57 18.45 11.11
C LEU A 267 11.19 17.41 12.06
N PRO A 268 10.87 16.10 11.90
CA PRO A 268 11.51 15.03 12.65
C PRO A 268 13.03 15.07 12.56
N ILE A 269 13.72 14.90 13.69
CA ILE A 269 15.17 15.13 13.75
C ILE A 269 15.99 14.11 12.93
N ARG A 270 15.37 12.97 12.62
CA ARG A 270 15.95 11.89 11.82
C ARG A 270 15.41 11.83 10.40
N LEU A 271 14.68 12.85 9.94
CA LEU A 271 14.13 12.83 8.58
C LEU A 271 15.23 12.65 7.53
N GLY A 272 16.39 13.26 7.75
CA GLY A 272 17.57 13.10 6.90
C GLY A 272 18.25 11.73 6.97
N THR A 273 17.78 10.77 7.79
CA THR A 273 18.29 9.39 7.78
C THR A 273 17.46 8.46 6.90
N VAL A 274 16.29 8.88 6.42
CA VAL A 274 15.42 8.08 5.55
C VAL A 274 16.04 7.98 4.16
N GLN A 275 16.66 6.84 3.84
CA GLN A 275 17.49 6.70 2.63
C GLN A 275 16.73 6.86 1.31
N SER A 276 15.48 6.42 1.27
CA SER A 276 14.62 6.49 0.09
C SER A 276 14.06 7.88 -0.21
N LEU A 277 14.07 8.80 0.75
CA LEU A 277 13.44 10.12 0.61
C LEU A 277 14.21 10.95 -0.42
N GLN A 278 13.51 11.38 -1.47
CA GLN A 278 14.04 12.18 -2.57
C GLN A 278 13.27 13.48 -2.78
N VAL A 279 11.99 13.51 -2.43
CA VAL A 279 11.15 14.70 -2.59
C VAL A 279 10.58 15.10 -1.23
N LEU A 280 10.99 16.27 -0.74
CA LEU A 280 10.45 16.88 0.47
C LEU A 280 9.83 18.23 0.15
N LYS A 281 8.52 18.33 0.34
CA LYS A 281 7.78 19.59 0.22
C LYS A 281 7.22 19.97 1.59
N ALA A 282 7.67 21.09 2.14
CA ALA A 282 7.25 21.66 3.41
C ALA A 282 7.16 23.19 3.34
N ALA A 283 6.83 23.74 2.19
CA ALA A 283 6.59 25.16 2.00
C ALA A 283 5.38 25.66 2.79
N ASN A 284 5.32 26.96 3.06
CA ASN A 284 4.23 27.63 3.77
C ASN A 284 3.92 26.95 5.10
N ASN A 285 4.95 26.83 5.94
CA ASN A 285 4.89 26.29 7.29
C ASN A 285 5.54 27.30 8.26
N GLN A 286 5.79 26.90 9.50
CA GLN A 286 6.39 27.73 10.55
C GLN A 286 7.76 27.20 10.97
N LEU A 287 8.49 26.59 10.03
CA LEU A 287 9.81 25.99 10.32
C LEU A 287 10.81 27.10 10.63
N LYS A 288 11.48 26.95 11.77
CA LYS A 288 12.58 27.83 12.19
C LYS A 288 13.94 27.30 11.77
N TYR A 289 14.08 25.98 11.72
CA TYR A 289 15.31 25.27 11.40
C TYR A 289 14.99 23.97 10.66
N LEU A 290 15.90 23.51 9.82
CA LEU A 290 15.91 22.13 9.31
C LEU A 290 16.68 21.20 10.25
N PRO A 291 16.34 19.91 10.32
CA PRO A 291 17.11 18.98 11.13
C PRO A 291 18.49 18.76 10.50
N GLY A 292 19.55 18.81 11.32
CA GLY A 292 20.92 18.71 10.85
C GLY A 292 21.27 17.40 10.16
N THR A 293 20.48 16.35 10.34
CA THR A 293 20.60 15.09 9.57
C THR A 293 20.37 15.28 8.07
N MET A 294 19.67 16.33 7.66
CA MET A 294 19.42 16.67 6.26
C MET A 294 20.67 17.18 5.53
N LEU A 295 21.71 17.61 6.25
CA LEU A 295 22.96 18.05 5.63
C LEU A 295 23.66 16.92 4.85
N TYR A 296 23.35 15.67 5.18
CA TYR A 296 23.93 14.49 4.53
C TYR A 296 23.00 13.91 3.45
N LYS A 297 21.94 14.62 3.08
CA LYS A 297 21.00 14.21 2.03
C LYS A 297 21.36 14.84 0.69
N GLN A 298 21.00 14.11 -0.36
CA GLN A 298 20.94 14.61 -1.73
C GLN A 298 19.53 14.32 -2.22
N LEU A 299 18.64 15.28 -2.07
CA LEU A 299 17.26 15.19 -2.54
C LEU A 299 17.18 15.59 -4.01
N ASP A 300 16.25 15.01 -4.75
CA ASP A 300 15.89 15.50 -6.08
C ASP A 300 15.18 16.87 -5.98
N SER A 301 14.31 17.02 -4.98
CA SER A 301 13.52 18.24 -4.81
C SER A 301 13.27 18.58 -3.34
N LEU A 302 13.57 19.83 -3.00
CA LEU A 302 13.29 20.44 -1.69
C LEU A 302 12.51 21.74 -1.86
N ASP A 303 11.29 21.77 -1.33
CA ASP A 303 10.47 22.99 -1.30
C ASP A 303 10.19 23.37 0.15
N ILE A 304 10.77 24.48 0.60
CA ILE A 304 10.62 24.99 1.98
C ILE A 304 10.36 26.50 1.98
N ALA A 305 9.89 27.04 0.85
CA ALA A 305 9.53 28.44 0.70
C ALA A 305 8.45 28.85 1.71
N GLY A 306 8.35 30.13 2.05
CA GLY A 306 7.30 30.62 2.96
C GLY A 306 7.40 30.08 4.41
N ASN A 307 8.61 29.73 4.87
CA ASN A 307 8.89 29.42 6.27
C ASN A 307 9.64 30.56 6.96
N SER A 308 9.57 30.60 8.29
CA SER A 308 10.20 31.63 9.13
C SER A 308 11.55 31.19 9.68
N PHE A 309 12.49 30.85 8.78
CA PHE A 309 13.84 30.46 9.20
C PHE A 309 14.54 31.60 9.95
N GLU A 310 15.05 31.29 11.14
CA GLU A 310 15.80 32.28 11.92
C GLU A 310 17.17 32.53 11.29
N THR A 311 17.67 33.76 11.37
CA THR A 311 19.02 34.13 10.94
C THR A 311 19.86 34.46 12.17
N PHE A 312 21.05 33.88 12.26
CA PHE A 312 21.95 34.08 13.39
C PHE A 312 23.13 34.95 12.97
N ASN A 313 23.17 36.20 13.45
CA ASN A 313 24.17 37.18 13.02
C ASN A 313 25.56 37.00 13.67
N ARG A 314 25.71 36.28 14.79
CA ARG A 314 27.02 35.93 15.40
C ARG A 314 26.93 34.70 16.30
N LEU A 315 27.87 33.77 16.08
CA LEU A 315 28.21 32.55 16.85
C LEU A 315 27.04 31.58 17.12
N PRO A 316 27.28 30.26 17.12
CA PRO A 316 26.23 29.26 17.35
C PRO A 316 25.55 29.52 18.70
N GLN A 317 24.24 29.78 18.69
CA GLN A 317 23.45 29.80 19.92
C GLN A 317 23.36 28.36 20.43
N ILE A 318 24.07 28.06 21.51
CA ILE A 318 24.06 26.75 22.16
C ILE A 318 22.79 26.69 23.02
N LEU A 319 21.76 26.01 22.55
CA LEU A 319 20.60 25.67 23.36
C LEU A 319 20.87 24.33 24.05
N VAL A 320 21.24 24.40 25.33
CA VAL A 320 21.36 23.20 26.19
C VAL A 320 19.95 22.62 26.38
N LEU A 321 19.57 21.65 25.56
CA LEU A 321 18.19 21.14 25.53
C LEU A 321 17.77 20.44 26.84
N ARG A 322 18.69 19.83 27.62
CA ARG A 322 18.36 19.18 28.91
C ARG A 322 19.55 19.14 29.89
N LYS A 323 19.38 19.71 31.10
CA LYS A 323 20.27 19.59 32.27
C LYS A 323 19.74 18.57 33.30
N ARG A 324 19.61 17.29 32.94
CA ARG A 324 19.42 16.23 33.95
C ARG A 324 20.53 15.20 33.78
N GLY A 325 20.95 14.61 34.90
CA GLY A 325 21.95 13.53 34.90
C GLY A 325 21.54 12.38 34.00
N ASP A 326 22.52 11.59 33.55
CA ASP A 326 22.27 10.43 32.70
C ASP A 326 21.28 9.48 33.42
N SER A 327 20.18 9.16 32.75
CA SER A 327 19.17 8.25 33.30
C SER A 327 19.68 6.80 33.26
N LEU A 328 19.03 5.90 34.02
CA LEU A 328 19.28 4.46 33.90
C LEU A 328 19.12 3.99 32.45
N ILE A 329 18.14 4.54 31.72
CA ILE A 329 17.91 4.23 30.31
C ILE A 329 19.12 4.66 29.46
N ASP A 330 19.71 5.83 29.69
CA ASP A 330 20.91 6.27 28.97
C ASP A 330 22.10 5.34 29.22
N HIS A 331 22.25 4.85 30.46
CA HIS A 331 23.29 3.89 30.81
C HIS A 331 23.06 2.55 30.10
N CYS A 332 21.84 2.01 30.15
CA CYS A 332 21.48 0.78 29.44
C CYS A 332 21.75 0.89 27.94
N LEU A 333 21.34 2.00 27.30
CA LEU A 333 21.53 2.20 25.87
C LEU A 333 23.02 2.31 25.48
N ARG A 334 23.84 2.96 26.31
CA ARG A 334 25.30 3.00 26.11
C ARG A 334 25.95 1.64 26.28
N THR A 335 25.48 0.83 27.23
CA THR A 335 25.95 -0.54 27.42
C THR A 335 25.59 -1.39 26.21
N ILE A 336 24.35 -1.31 25.72
CA ILE A 336 23.90 -2.01 24.51
C ILE A 336 24.82 -1.71 23.31
N ASP A 337 25.12 -0.44 23.05
CA ASP A 337 25.99 -0.06 21.92
C ASP A 337 27.45 -0.49 22.11
N ARG A 338 27.93 -0.67 23.35
CA ARG A 338 29.30 -1.15 23.64
C ARG A 338 29.42 -2.66 23.57
N SER A 339 28.34 -3.37 23.87
CA SER A 339 28.31 -4.82 24.02
C SER A 339 27.80 -5.55 22.78
N GLU A 340 27.55 -4.84 21.67
CA GLU A 340 27.05 -5.39 20.39
C GLU A 340 25.84 -6.32 20.56
N ILE A 341 24.96 -6.01 21.52
CA ILE A 341 23.79 -6.82 21.83
C ILE A 341 22.81 -6.78 20.65
N ASP A 342 22.35 -7.94 20.20
CA ASP A 342 21.35 -8.06 19.15
C ASP A 342 19.95 -7.73 19.70
N ILE A 343 19.58 -6.46 19.57
CA ILE A 343 18.33 -5.91 20.08
C ILE A 343 17.09 -6.47 19.36
N GLU A 344 17.26 -7.10 18.19
CA GLU A 344 16.14 -7.68 17.44
C GLU A 344 15.76 -9.07 17.94
N ASN A 345 16.72 -9.78 18.54
CA ASN A 345 16.55 -11.15 19.03
C ASN A 345 16.51 -11.27 20.57
N GLU A 346 16.94 -10.23 21.29
CA GLU A 346 16.94 -10.20 22.75
C GLU A 346 15.62 -9.69 23.36
N ILE A 347 15.26 -10.22 24.54
CA ILE A 347 14.05 -9.81 25.28
C ILE A 347 14.34 -8.49 26.02
N LEU A 348 14.40 -7.39 25.27
CA LEU A 348 14.57 -6.05 25.82
C LEU A 348 13.22 -5.35 26.00
N PRO A 349 13.06 -4.50 27.04
CA PRO A 349 11.85 -3.70 27.21
C PRO A 349 11.57 -2.86 25.97
N LYS A 350 10.31 -2.85 25.50
CA LYS A 350 9.91 -2.12 24.29
C LYS A 350 10.32 -0.64 24.31
N THR A 351 10.21 0.03 25.47
CA THR A 351 10.64 1.41 25.64
C THR A 351 12.13 1.60 25.37
N LEU A 352 12.97 0.63 25.77
CA LEU A 352 14.41 0.65 25.53
C LEU A 352 14.72 0.47 24.04
N ILE A 353 14.04 -0.47 23.38
CA ILE A 353 14.15 -0.71 21.94
C ILE A 353 13.72 0.54 21.15
N ASP A 354 12.58 1.14 21.49
CA ASP A 354 12.06 2.34 20.81
C ASP A 354 12.98 3.56 21.03
N THR A 355 13.57 3.69 22.22
CA THR A 355 14.54 4.76 22.52
C THR A 355 15.86 4.52 21.80
N TRP A 356 16.34 3.28 21.76
CA TRP A 356 17.53 2.89 21.01
C TRP A 356 17.34 3.17 19.53
N ARG A 357 16.20 2.76 18.95
CA ARG A 357 15.87 3.01 17.55
C ARG A 357 15.76 4.50 17.25
N SER A 358 15.32 5.32 18.20
CA SER A 358 15.17 6.79 18.04
C SER A 358 16.43 7.61 18.31
N ARG A 359 17.56 6.97 18.59
CA ARG A 359 18.84 7.64 18.81
C ARG A 359 19.33 8.40 17.57
N VAL A 360 20.09 9.46 17.81
CA VAL A 360 20.62 10.35 16.76
C VAL A 360 22.13 10.33 16.83
N LYS A 361 22.82 10.29 15.69
CA LYS A 361 24.28 10.34 15.66
C LYS A 361 24.76 11.78 15.86
N CYS A 362 25.67 11.98 16.80
CA CYS A 362 26.42 13.23 16.97
C CYS A 362 27.33 13.47 15.76
N ALA A 363 27.71 14.73 15.52
CA ALA A 363 28.76 15.08 14.55
C ALA A 363 30.09 14.35 14.80
N CYS A 364 30.43 14.00 16.06
CA CYS A 364 31.62 13.22 16.38
C CYS A 364 31.51 11.72 16.08
N GLY A 365 30.35 11.27 15.57
CA GLY A 365 30.07 9.88 15.24
C GLY A 365 29.50 9.03 16.40
N LYS A 366 29.49 9.55 17.63
CA LYS A 366 28.88 8.85 18.79
C LYS A 366 27.36 8.99 18.81
N TRP A 367 26.66 8.01 19.37
CA TRP A 367 25.21 8.07 19.54
C TRP A 367 24.81 9.02 20.67
N CYS A 368 23.83 9.87 20.39
CA CYS A 368 23.14 10.69 21.37
C CYS A 368 21.88 9.94 21.83
N PHE A 369 21.70 9.87 23.14
CA PHE A 369 20.53 9.25 23.77
C PHE A 369 19.59 10.34 24.31
N ILE A 370 19.13 10.22 25.55
CA ILE A 370 18.19 11.18 26.15
C ILE A 370 18.91 12.50 26.44
N ARG A 371 20.19 12.46 26.82
CA ARG A 371 21.05 13.65 26.91
C ARG A 371 21.57 14.03 25.54
N ARG A 372 21.12 15.17 25.04
CA ARG A 372 21.55 15.75 23.76
C ARG A 372 21.51 17.26 23.81
N LEU A 373 22.47 17.91 23.16
CA LEU A 373 22.57 19.36 23.05
C LEU A 373 22.15 19.77 21.64
N ALA A 374 21.39 20.86 21.50
CA ALA A 374 21.11 21.42 20.19
C ALA A 374 21.98 22.64 19.93
N VAL A 375 22.53 22.69 18.74
CA VAL A 375 23.23 23.86 18.22
C VAL A 375 22.57 24.28 16.93
N HIS A 376 22.33 25.58 16.79
CA HIS A 376 21.81 26.14 15.56
C HIS A 376 22.92 26.75 14.73
N VAL A 377 22.90 26.47 13.42
CA VAL A 377 23.90 26.96 12.47
C VAL A 377 23.24 27.40 11.18
N CYS A 378 23.78 28.43 10.53
CA CYS A 378 23.36 28.84 9.20
C CYS A 378 24.28 28.20 8.15
N LEU A 379 23.71 27.45 7.21
CA LEU A 379 24.45 26.76 6.15
C LEU A 379 23.75 26.94 4.80
N ARG A 380 24.51 26.81 3.70
CA ARG A 380 23.96 26.83 2.34
C ARG A 380 23.15 25.57 2.07
N VAL A 381 21.91 25.74 1.64
CA VAL A 381 20.97 24.66 1.34
C VAL A 381 21.24 24.05 -0.04
N SER A 382 21.87 24.78 -0.96
CA SER A 382 22.25 24.28 -2.30
C SER A 382 23.01 22.95 -2.33
N LYS A 383 23.67 22.55 -1.23
CA LYS A 383 24.36 21.25 -1.13
C LYS A 383 23.42 20.05 -0.90
N ILE A 384 22.16 20.26 -0.50
CA ILE A 384 21.30 19.16 0.00
C ILE A 384 20.24 18.68 -1.00
N ALA A 385 20.02 19.40 -2.10
CA ALA A 385 19.07 19.00 -3.12
C ALA A 385 19.38 19.57 -4.50
N GLN A 386 18.95 18.89 -5.57
CA GLN A 386 19.13 19.34 -6.96
C GLN A 386 18.22 20.53 -7.29
N THR A 387 16.95 20.43 -6.92
CA THR A 387 15.95 21.47 -7.16
C THR A 387 15.50 22.06 -5.83
N ILE A 388 15.69 23.36 -5.63
CA ILE A 388 15.38 24.02 -4.36
C ILE A 388 14.47 25.21 -4.58
N SER A 389 13.37 25.24 -3.83
CA SER A 389 12.48 26.40 -3.69
C SER A 389 12.66 26.98 -2.29
N VAL A 390 13.50 28.01 -2.19
CA VAL A 390 13.82 28.76 -0.96
C VAL A 390 13.89 30.25 -1.25
N PRO A 391 13.52 31.11 -0.28
CA PRO A 391 13.70 32.55 -0.41
C PRO A 391 15.19 32.96 -0.35
N ASN A 392 16.01 32.24 0.43
CA ASN A 392 17.44 32.49 0.61
C ASN A 392 18.22 31.17 0.55
N ASP A 393 19.41 31.17 -0.05
CA ASP A 393 20.28 29.98 -0.12
C ASP A 393 20.86 29.59 1.26
N VAL A 394 20.96 30.53 2.20
CA VAL A 394 21.43 30.25 3.56
C VAL A 394 20.25 30.15 4.52
N ILE A 395 20.12 29.00 5.19
CA ILE A 395 19.07 28.73 6.17
C ILE A 395 19.65 28.09 7.43
N SER A 396 18.86 28.11 8.50
CA SER A 396 19.28 27.55 9.77
C SER A 396 18.98 26.06 9.92
N PHE A 397 19.92 25.34 10.53
CA PHE A 397 19.85 23.91 10.85
C PHE A 397 19.97 23.69 12.36
N GLU A 398 19.20 22.73 12.89
CA GLU A 398 19.29 22.24 14.27
C GLU A 398 20.13 20.96 14.32
N LEU A 399 21.36 21.08 14.80
CA LEU A 399 22.30 19.98 14.98
C LEU A 399 22.21 19.41 16.39
N ILE A 400 22.35 18.08 16.48
CA ILE A 400 22.37 17.37 17.76
C ILE A 400 23.78 16.92 18.09
N LEU A 401 24.26 17.29 19.28
CA LEU A 401 25.59 16.98 19.77
C LEU A 401 25.54 16.26 21.13
N CYS A 402 26.50 15.36 21.37
CA CYS A 402 26.51 14.50 22.55
C CYS A 402 27.17 15.12 23.79
N SER A 403 28.01 16.15 23.63
CA SER A 403 28.75 16.76 24.74
C SER A 403 29.14 18.21 24.47
N GLN A 404 29.52 18.93 25.53
CA GLN A 404 30.04 20.29 25.44
C GLN A 404 31.35 20.33 24.63
N ASP A 405 32.21 19.32 24.77
CA ASP A 405 33.43 19.21 23.97
C ASP A 405 33.13 19.09 22.47
N CYS A 406 32.06 18.36 22.11
CA CYS A 406 31.62 18.27 20.72
C CYS A 406 31.09 19.61 20.21
N ILE A 407 30.44 20.40 21.06
CA ILE A 407 30.08 21.77 20.72
C ILE A 407 31.35 22.56 20.47
N THR A 408 32.28 22.65 21.42
CA THR A 408 33.50 23.47 21.28
C THR A 408 34.29 23.10 20.02
N LYS A 409 34.46 21.80 19.74
CA LYS A 409 35.12 21.30 18.52
C LYS A 409 34.35 21.63 17.24
N PHE A 410 33.03 21.54 17.29
CA PHE A 410 32.18 21.88 16.15
C PHE A 410 32.21 23.39 15.89
N THR A 411 32.16 24.21 16.95
CA THR A 411 32.21 25.67 16.84
C THR A 411 33.56 26.17 16.34
N SER A 412 34.67 25.50 16.70
CA SER A 412 36.00 25.86 16.20
C SER A 412 36.22 25.48 14.73
N ASN A 413 35.50 24.47 14.22
CA ASN A 413 35.66 23.93 12.86
C ASN A 413 34.49 24.27 11.92
N LEU A 414 33.61 25.20 12.29
CA LEU A 414 32.37 25.53 11.56
C LEU A 414 32.58 25.90 10.08
N PHE A 415 33.80 26.29 9.70
CA PHE A 415 34.18 26.67 8.33
C PHE A 415 34.63 25.51 7.43
N SER A 416 34.65 24.25 7.89
CA SER A 416 35.12 23.10 7.09
C SER A 416 34.03 22.15 6.56
N LEU A 417 32.73 22.48 6.72
CA LEU A 417 31.57 21.65 6.30
C LEU A 417 30.88 22.13 5.00
#